data_AF-A0A6J6FFW2-F1
#
_entry.id   AF-A0A6J6FFW2-F1
#
_cell.length_a   1.000
_cell.length_b   1.000
_cell.length_c   1.000
_cell.angle_alpha   90.00
_cell.angle_beta   90.00
_cell.angle_gamma   90.00
#
_symmetry.space_group_name_H-M   'P 1'
#
loop_
_entity.id
_entity.type
_entity.pdbx_description
1 polymer ?
#
loop_
_entity_poly.entity_id
_entity_poly.type
_entity_poly.pdbx_seq_one_letter_code
_entity_poly.pdbx_strand_id
1 'polypeptide(L)' 'MKKDQSRYLDTQGRELLNFQISYFIYAMISVVLVAALIGIVLLLAVGVASLVLTIIGIVKAADGQVYRFPLCIRLF' A
#
# COMPACT_ATOMS: atom_id res chain seq x y z
N MET A 1 19.16 1.78 23.47
CA MET A 1 17.93 2.40 22.95
C MET A 1 17.79 2.41 21.41
N LYS A 2 18.71 1.86 20.61
CA LYS A 2 18.58 1.82 19.12
C LYS A 2 17.92 0.55 18.54
N LYS A 3 17.65 -0.48 19.36
CA LYS A 3 17.20 -1.80 18.87
C LYS A 3 15.68 -1.87 18.63
N ASP A 4 14.88 -1.19 19.45
CA ASP A 4 13.42 -1.13 19.29
C ASP A 4 12.99 -0.32 18.07
N GLN A 5 13.62 0.84 17.81
CA GLN A 5 13.37 1.60 16.57
C GLN A 5 13.69 0.77 15.33
N SER A 6 14.79 0.00 15.35
CA SER A 6 15.13 -0.87 14.22
C SER A 6 14.05 -1.93 13.97
N ARG A 7 13.47 -2.51 15.02
CA ARG A 7 12.40 -3.52 14.90
C ARG A 7 11.08 -2.89 14.43
N TYR A 8 10.83 -1.65 14.84
CA TYR A 8 9.68 -0.86 14.42
C TYR A 8 9.76 -0.49 12.93
N LEU A 9 10.88 0.09 12.50
CA LEU A 9 11.14 0.41 11.10
C LEU A 9 11.14 -0.83 10.20
N ASP A 10 11.66 -1.96 10.68
CA ASP A 10 11.72 -3.19 9.91
C ASP A 10 10.32 -3.81 9.72
N THR A 11 9.44 -3.68 10.71
CA THR A 11 8.03 -4.12 10.60
C THR A 11 7.23 -3.19 9.70
N GLN A 12 7.32 -1.88 9.95
CA GLN A 12 6.61 -0.85 9.21
C GLN A 12 7.07 -0.76 7.74
N GLY A 13 8.38 -0.95 7.51
CA GLY A 13 8.97 -1.05 6.17
C GLY A 13 8.46 -2.27 5.41
N ARG A 14 8.35 -3.45 6.04
CA ARG A 14 7.76 -4.63 5.40
C ARG A 14 6.30 -4.43 5.00
N GLU A 15 5.50 -3.80 5.86
CA GLU A 15 4.10 -3.48 5.53
C GLU A 15 3.98 -2.45 4.41
N LEU A 16 4.82 -1.41 4.41
CA LEU A 16 4.86 -0.43 3.33
C LEU A 16 5.26 -1.06 1.99
N LEU A 17 6.26 -1.94 1.99
CA LEU A 17 6.68 -2.66 0.79
C LEU A 17 5.59 -3.59 0.26
N ASN A 18 4.93 -4.36 1.13
CA ASN A 18 3.79 -5.20 0.73
C ASN A 18 2.67 -4.34 0.11
N PHE A 19 2.39 -3.16 0.66
CA PHE A 19 1.41 -2.23 0.11
C PHE A 19 1.80 -1.73 -1.28
N GLN A 20 3.05 -1.30 -1.43
CA GLN A 20 3.53 -0.76 -2.69
C GLN A 20 3.57 -1.83 -3.79
N ILE A 21 4.01 -3.06 -3.47
CA ILE A 21 4.01 -4.19 -4.40
C ILE A 21 2.57 -4.57 -4.78
N SER A 22 1.66 -4.65 -3.82
CA SER A 22 0.25 -5.00 -4.10
C SER A 22 -0.39 -3.97 -5.04
N TYR A 23 -0.24 -2.69 -4.74
CA TYR A 23 -0.78 -1.61 -5.56
C TYR A 23 -0.11 -1.50 -6.93
N PHE A 24 1.17 -1.83 -7.02
CA PHE A 24 1.86 -1.93 -8.30
C PHE A 24 1.27 -3.04 -9.18
N ILE A 25 0.99 -4.21 -8.59
CA ILE A 25 0.33 -5.32 -9.30
C ILE A 25 -1.09 -4.92 -9.73
N TYR A 26 -1.89 -4.32 -8.84
CA TYR A 26 -3.23 -3.82 -9.18
C TYR A 26 -3.20 -2.78 -10.30
N ALA A 27 -2.21 -1.87 -10.30
CA ALA A 27 -2.01 -0.90 -11.36
C ALA A 27 -1.64 -1.59 -12.69
N MET A 28 -0.73 -2.56 -12.67
CA MET A 28 -0.36 -3.35 -13.86
C MET A 28 -1.56 -4.08 -14.46
N ILE A 29 -2.38 -4.72 -13.62
CA ILE A 29 -3.61 -5.40 -14.04
C ILE A 29 -4.59 -4.38 -14.65
N SER A 30 -4.74 -3.21 -14.01
CA SER A 30 -5.63 -2.15 -14.49
C SER A 30 -5.19 -1.60 -15.85
N VAL A 31 -3.89 -1.44 -16.09
CA VAL A 31 -3.33 -1.02 -17.39
C VAL A 31 -3.62 -2.05 -18.48
N VAL A 32 -3.50 -3.35 -18.19
CA VAL A 32 -3.88 -4.41 -19.15
C VAL A 32 -5.40 -4.36 -19.43
N LEU A 33 -6.21 -4.11 -18.41
CA LEU A 33 -7.67 -3.98 -18.53
C LEU A 33 -8.13 -2.67 -19.21
N VAL A 34 -7.26 -1.67 -19.40
CA VAL A 34 -7.62 -0.42 -20.12
C VAL A 34 -8.04 -0.73 -21.56
N ALA A 35 -7.47 -1.76 -22.18
CA ALA A 35 -7.88 -2.23 -23.50
C ALA A 35 -9.38 -2.63 -23.57
N ALA A 36 -9.98 -2.97 -22.43
CA ALA A 36 -11.40 -3.34 -22.32
C ALA A 36 -12.34 -2.17 -21.95
N LEU A 37 -11.87 -0.91 -22.03
CA LEU A 37 -12.56 0.32 -21.55
C LEU A 37 -12.88 0.39 -20.05
N ILE A 38 -12.99 -0.75 -19.36
CA ILE A 38 -13.24 -0.88 -17.92
C ILE A 38 -11.99 -0.50 -17.10
N GLY A 39 -10.79 -0.64 -17.68
CA GLY A 39 -9.54 -0.36 -16.97
C GLY A 39 -9.38 1.08 -16.50
N ILE A 40 -10.04 2.07 -17.12
CA ILE A 40 -10.00 3.47 -16.65
C ILE A 40 -10.67 3.62 -15.29
N VAL A 41 -11.85 3.04 -15.10
CA VAL A 41 -12.58 3.06 -13.81
C VAL A 41 -11.78 2.32 -12.74
N LEU A 42 -11.17 1.19 -13.12
CA LEU A 42 -10.34 0.40 -12.22
C LEU A 42 -9.06 1.16 -11.82
N LEU A 43 -8.40 1.83 -12.75
CA LEU A 43 -7.22 2.67 -12.49
C LEU A 43 -7.54 3.82 -11.55
N LEU A 44 -8.70 4.47 -11.73
CA LEU A 44 -9.17 5.52 -10.82
C LEU A 44 -9.44 4.96 -9.42
N ALA A 45 -10.13 3.82 -9.33
CA ALA A 45 -10.41 3.18 -8.04
C ALA A 45 -9.13 2.77 -7.31
N VAL A 46 -8.17 2.14 -8.02
CA VAL A 46 -6.86 1.77 -7.48
C VAL A 46 -6.06 3.01 -7.10
N GLY A 47 -6.07 4.07 -7.93
CA GLY A 47 -5.42 5.34 -7.64
C GLY A 47 -5.95 5.98 -6.35
N VAL A 48 -7.28 6.12 -6.24
CA VAL A 48 -7.93 6.69 -5.06
C VAL A 48 -7.66 5.83 -3.82
N ALA A 49 -7.80 4.51 -3.92
CA ALA A 49 -7.56 3.62 -2.79
C ALA A 49 -6.09 3.66 -2.35
N SER A 50 -5.14 3.76 -3.28
CA SER A 50 -3.71 3.91 -2.97
C SER A 50 -3.43 5.21 -2.21
N LEU A 51 -4.04 6.32 -2.63
CA LEU A 51 -3.92 7.62 -1.99
C LEU A 51 -4.49 7.59 -0.57
N VAL A 52 -5.73 7.11 -0.41
CA VAL A 52 -6.42 7.04 0.89
C VAL A 52 -5.63 6.18 1.86
N LEU A 53 -5.20 4.99 1.44
CA LEU A 53 -4.44 4.09 2.29
C LEU A 53 -3.07 4.67 2.63
N THR A 54 -2.38 5.32 1.70
CA THR A 54 -1.12 6.02 1.96
C THR A 54 -1.30 7.10 3.03
N ILE A 55 -2.36 7.92 2.93
CA ILE A 55 -2.64 8.95 3.94
C ILE A 55 -2.88 8.31 5.31
N ILE A 56 -3.70 7.26 5.40
CA ILE A 56 -3.93 6.57 6.68
C ILE A 56 -2.64 5.95 7.22
N GLY A 57 -1.80 5.38 6.36
CA GLY A 57 -0.50 4.83 6.71
C GLY A 57 0.45 5.87 7.31
N ILE A 58 0.54 7.05 6.69
CA ILE A 58 1.35 8.18 7.18
C ILE A 58 0.82 8.67 8.53
N VAL A 59 -0.50 8.86 8.65
CA VAL A 59 -1.14 9.32 9.90
C VAL A 59 -0.89 8.35 11.06
N LYS A 60 -1.07 7.05 10.81
CA LYS A 60 -0.81 6.01 11.82
C LYS A 60 0.67 5.83 12.14
N ALA A 61 1.55 6.01 11.15
CA ALA A 61 2.99 6.02 11.36
C ALA A 61 3.43 7.19 12.25
N ALA A 62 2.79 8.36 12.09
CA ALA A 62 3.01 9.52 12.96
C ALA A 62 2.53 9.29 14.40
N ASP A 63 1.48 8.48 14.60
CA ASP A 63 1.00 8.03 15.92
C ASP A 63 1.94 7.00 16.58
N GLY A 64 3.00 6.57 15.87
CA GLY A 64 3.86 5.50 16.34
C GLY A 64 3.12 4.17 16.44
N GLN A 65 2.15 3.93 15.56
CA GLN A 65 1.43 2.66 15.43
C GLN A 65 1.71 1.96 14.08
N VAL A 66 1.87 0.64 14.15
CA VAL A 66 2.06 -0.21 12.97
C VAL A 66 0.70 -0.35 12.27
N TYR A 67 0.52 0.31 11.14
CA TYR A 67 -0.72 0.23 10.39
C TYR A 67 -0.72 -0.93 9.40
N ARG A 68 -1.59 -1.89 9.67
CA ARG A 68 -1.93 -2.95 8.72
C ARG A 68 -2.83 -2.39 7.65
N PHE A 69 -2.25 -2.07 6.49
CA PHE A 69 -2.99 -1.67 5.31
C PHE A 69 -4.00 -2.76 4.90
N PRO A 70 -5.32 -2.50 4.97
CA PRO A 70 -6.31 -3.37 4.36
C PRO A 70 -6.17 -3.29 2.84
N LEU A 71 -6.27 -4.42 2.13
CA LEU A 71 -6.02 -4.59 0.67
C LEU A 71 -4.55 -4.77 0.25
N CYS A 72 -3.67 -5.20 1.16
CA CYS A 72 -2.32 -5.66 0.79
C CYS A 72 -2.25 -7.18 0.70
N ILE A 73 -1.67 -7.67 -0.38
CA ILE A 73 -1.10 -9.01 -0.46
C ILE A 73 0.11 -9.05 0.47
N ARG A 74 0.05 -9.90 1.48
CA ARG A 74 1.06 -9.99 2.52
C ARG A 74 2.11 -11.03 2.08
N LEU A 75 3.16 -10.56 1.40
CA LEU A 75 4.22 -11.43 0.88
C LEU A 75 5.34 -11.68 1.91
N PHE A 76 5.52 -10.74 2.85
CA PHE A 76 6.50 -10.80 3.94
C PHE A 76 5.92 -10.24 5.25
#